data_AF-A0A7G8EWB6-F1
#
_entry.id   AF-A0A7G8EWB6-F1
#
_cell.length_a   1.000
_cell.length_b   1.000
_cell.length_c   1.000
_cell.angle_alpha   90.00
_cell.angle_beta   90.00
_cell.angle_gamma   90.00
#
_symmetry.space_group_name_H-M   'P 1'
#
loop_
_entity.id
_entity.type
_entity.pdbx_description
1 polymer ?
#
loop_
_entity_poly.entity_id
_entity_poly.type
_entity_poly.pdbx_seq_one_letter_code
_entity_poly.pdbx_strand_id
1 'polypeptide(L)' 'MEPIALTLGQKFEVEKFSREIDSYDDPQQLRDLAKDLLLAWKQQQASTAWVIRQKEGLSS' A
#
# COMPACT_ATOMS: atom_id res chain seq x y z
N MET A 1 -19.49 -0.75 -8.25
CA MET A 1 -18.19 -0.06 -8.44
C MET A 1 -17.28 -1.10 -9.08
N GLU A 2 -16.83 -0.89 -10.32
CA GLU A 2 -15.88 -1.82 -10.94
C GLU A 2 -14.60 -1.86 -10.10
N PRO A 3 -13.94 -3.04 -9.97
CA PRO A 3 -12.65 -3.11 -9.28
C PRO A 3 -11.68 -2.13 -9.92
N ILE A 4 -10.99 -1.34 -9.10
CA ILE A 4 -9.91 -0.47 -9.59
C ILE A 4 -8.84 -1.40 -10.16
N ALA A 5 -8.76 -1.47 -11.49
CA ALA A 5 -7.72 -2.23 -12.17
C ALA A 5 -6.38 -1.51 -11.97
N LEU A 6 -5.36 -2.26 -11.56
CA LEU A 6 -4.00 -1.72 -11.52
C LEU A 6 -3.57 -1.31 -12.94
N THR A 7 -3.00 -0.11 -13.05
CA THR A 7 -2.30 0.34 -14.24
C THR A 7 -1.10 -0.57 -14.55
N LEU A 8 -0.61 -0.56 -15.78
CA LEU A 8 0.58 -1.34 -16.16
C LEU A 8 1.79 -1.03 -15.27
N GLY A 9 2.02 0.24 -14.96
CA GLY A 9 3.10 0.65 -14.03
C GLY A 9 2.92 0.09 -12.62
N GLN A 10 1.69 0.13 -12.08
CA GLN A 10 1.41 -0.45 -10.77
C GLN A 10 1.63 -1.97 -10.73
N LYS A 11 1.36 -2.68 -11.83
CA LYS A 11 1.66 -4.12 -11.93
C LYS A 11 3.16 -4.40 -11.86
N PHE A 12 3.98 -3.60 -12.56
CA PHE A 12 5.44 -3.73 -12.47
C PHE A 12 5.98 -3.46 -11.07
N GLU A 13 5.46 -2.44 -10.37
CA GLU A 13 5.85 -2.18 -8.98
C GLU A 13 5.49 -3.36 -8.06
N VAL A 14 4.31 -3.96 -8.25
CA VAL A 14 3.93 -5.19 -7.51
C VAL A 14 4.93 -6.32 -7.78
N GLU A 15 5.27 -6.60 -9.05
CA GLU A 15 6.25 -7.64 -9.39
C GLU A 15 7.65 -7.36 -8.83
N LYS A 16 8.06 -6.09 -8.76
CA LYS A 16 9.33 -5.69 -8.16
C LYS A 16 9.34 -5.98 -6.67
N PHE A 17 8.32 -5.54 -5.94
CA PHE A 17 8.23 -5.78 -4.50
C PHE A 17 8.06 -7.26 -4.16
N SER A 18 7.32 -8.03 -4.98
CA SER A 18 7.25 -9.49 -4.84
C SER A 18 8.63 -10.12 -4.91
N ARG A 19 9.44 -9.77 -5.92
CA ARG A 19 10.81 -10.31 -6.05
C ARG A 19 11.72 -9.89 -4.90
N GLU A 20 11.55 -8.67 -4.38
CA GLU A 20 12.30 -8.22 -3.22
C GLU A 20 11.93 -9.04 -1.98
N ILE A 21 10.63 -9.25 -1.73
CA ILE A 21 10.13 -10.11 -0.65
C ILE A 21 10.72 -11.53 -0.77
N ASP A 22 10.67 -12.12 -1.97
CA ASP A 22 11.15 -13.47 -2.24
C ASP A 22 12.68 -13.61 -2.10
N SER A 23 13.43 -12.50 -2.11
CA SER A 23 14.89 -12.49 -1.95
C SER A 23 15.35 -12.53 -0.49
N TYR A 24 14.45 -12.35 0.49
CA TYR A 24 14.79 -12.38 1.90
C TYR A 24 14.81 -13.81 2.44
N ASP A 25 16.00 -14.30 2.79
CA ASP A 25 16.18 -15.63 3.40
C ASP A 25 16.23 -15.60 4.94
N ASP A 26 16.27 -14.41 5.53
CA ASP A 26 16.34 -14.21 6.98
C ASP A 26 14.94 -13.91 7.57
N PRO A 27 14.43 -14.74 8.49
CA PRO A 27 13.17 -14.51 9.16
C PRO A 27 13.07 -13.15 9.88
N GLN A 28 14.18 -12.59 10.34
CA GLN A 28 14.18 -11.26 10.97
C GLN A 28 13.95 -10.15 9.93
N GLN A 29 14.57 -10.24 8.75
CA GLN A 29 14.36 -9.29 7.65
C GLN A 29 12.91 -9.34 7.15
N LEU A 30 12.33 -10.53 7.00
CA LEU A 30 10.91 -10.69 6.66
C LEU A 30 9.98 -10.07 7.70
N ARG A 31 10.30 -10.22 8.99
CA ARG A 31 9.51 -9.64 10.08
C ARG A 31 9.56 -8.11 10.04
N ASP A 32 10.71 -7.53 9.75
CA ASP A 32 10.86 -6.07 9.72
C ASP A 32 10.18 -5.49 8.47
N LEU A 33 10.33 -6.12 7.30
CA LEU A 33 9.57 -5.78 6.10
C LEU A 33 8.05 -5.83 6.33
N ALA A 34 7.56 -6.85 7.04
CA ALA A 34 6.14 -6.96 7.36
C ALA A 34 5.63 -5.81 8.24
N LYS A 35 6.44 -5.32 9.19
CA LYS A 35 6.09 -4.15 10.02
C LYS A 35 6.06 -2.88 9.19
N ASP A 36 7.01 -2.72 8.28
CA ASP A 36 7.09 -1.54 7.41
C ASP A 36 5.88 -1.48 6.46
N LEU A 37 5.53 -2.62 5.84
CA LEU A 37 4.33 -2.74 5.02
C LEU A 37 3.04 -2.46 5.81
N LEU A 38 2.95 -2.95 7.06
CA LEU A 38 1.82 -2.68 7.94
C LEU A 38 1.70 -1.18 8.24
N LEU A 39 2.81 -0.51 8.57
CA LEU A 39 2.83 0.93 8.83
C LEU A 39 2.41 1.73 7.59
N ALA A 40 2.99 1.42 6.43
CA ALA A 40 2.66 2.06 5.16
C ALA A 40 1.16 1.92 4.82
N TRP A 41 0.59 0.72 5.03
CA TRP A 41 -0.84 0.50 4.84
C TRP A 41 -1.69 1.37 5.77
N LYS A 42 -1.36 1.45 7.06
CA LYS A 42 -2.09 2.31 8.01
C LYS A 42 -2.02 3.79 7.64
N GLN A 43 -0.86 4.26 7.17
CA GLN A 43 -0.70 5.63 6.70
C GLN A 43 -1.57 5.91 5.45
N GLN A 44 -1.63 4.98 4.50
CA GLN A 44 -2.49 5.10 3.33
C GLN A 44 -3.98 5.12 3.71
N GLN A 45 -4.39 4.27 4.65
CA GLN A 45 -5.77 4.28 5.17
C GLN A 45 -6.12 5.63 5.80
N ALA A 46 -5.25 6.17 6.66
CA ALA A 46 -5.45 7.47 7.30
C ALA A 46 -5.51 8.62 6.27
N SER A 47 -4.61 8.60 5.29
CA SER A 47 -4.57 9.62 4.22
C SER A 47 -5.84 9.57 3.36
N THR A 48 -6.30 8.38 3.00
CA THR A 48 -7.53 8.19 2.23
C THR A 48 -8.75 8.68 3.02
N ALA A 49 -8.85 8.32 4.31
CA ALA A 49 -9.93 8.76 5.18
C ALA A 49 -9.94 10.30 5.34
N TRP A 50 -8.77 10.93 5.44
CA TRP A 50 -8.65 12.38 5.49
C TRP A 50 -9.13 13.07 4.21
N VAL A 51 -8.72 12.57 3.03
CA VAL A 51 -9.18 13.11 1.74
C VAL A 51 -10.70 12.98 1.58
N ILE A 52 -11.28 11.85 1.96
CA ILE A 52 -12.74 11.64 1.90
C ILE A 52 -13.46 12.66 2.78
N ARG A 53 -13.03 12.81 4.04
CA ARG A 53 -13.63 13.79 4.97
C ARG A 53 -13.51 15.22 4.46
N GLN A 54 -12.40 15.59 3.82
CA GLN A 54 -12.27 16.91 3.20
C GLN A 54 -13.26 17.11 2.06
N LYS A 55 -13.46 16.12 1.19
CA LYS A 55 -14.44 16.20 0.10
C LYS A 55 -15.87 16.32 0.61
N GLU A 56 -16.20 15.61 1.68
CA GLU A 56 -17.53 15.68 2.32
C GLU A 56 -17.75 17.04 3.01
N GLY A 57 -16.74 17.58 3.69
CA GLY A 57 -16.81 18.91 4.34
C GLY A 57 -16.80 20.10 3.37
N LEU A 58 -16.28 19.93 2.15
CA LEU A 58 -16.33 20.94 1.08
C LEU A 58 -17.66 20.95 0.30
N SER A 59 -18.55 19.98 0.57
CA SER A 59 -19.85 19.83 -0.08
C SER A 59 -21.01 20.44 0.73
N SER A 60 -20.72 21.28 1.74
CA SER A 60 -21.68 21.93 2.63
C SER A 60 -21.73 23.44 2.42
#